data_AF-A0A228QHU5-F1
#
_entry.id   AF-A0A228QHU5-F1
#
_cell.length_a   1.000
_cell.length_b   1.000
_cell.length_c   1.000
_cell.angle_alpha   90.00
_cell.angle_beta   90.00
_cell.angle_gamma   90.00
#
_symmetry.space_group_name_H-M   'P 1'
#
loop_
_entity.id
_entity.type
_entity.pdbx_description
1 polymer ?
#
loop_
_entity_poly.entity_id
_entity_poly.type
_entity_poly.pdbx_seq_one_letter_code
_entity_poly.pdbx_strand_id
1 'polypeptide(L)'
;MPSLQAYQFRMPAGFAGDLQRAEVATIETQLIDPAAPPTAFGVAVKMVNGKIQPINNAADTAALVYGVNLRAYPIQGNGTDPLGTSTPPTSGVTDILKRGYFNAALGGTAPATKSGTVYVRIAAAAAGKPLGGFEAAADGTNTVAMPSNWYFTGPADAYGIVEIAVNI
;
A
#
# COMPACT_ATOMS: atom_id res chain seq x y z
N MET A 1 -4.49 16.26 17.38
CA MET A 1 -3.41 15.45 17.98
C MET A 1 -4.06 14.19 18.52
N PRO A 2 -3.59 12.97 18.20
CA PRO A 2 -4.14 11.78 18.83
C PRO A 2 -3.94 11.95 20.34
N SER A 3 -5.04 11.86 21.09
CA SER A 3 -5.01 11.91 22.56
C SER A 3 -4.01 10.89 23.09
N LEU A 4 -3.36 11.18 24.22
CA LEU A 4 -2.45 10.28 24.94
C LEU A 4 -3.20 9.02 25.37
N GLN A 5 -3.40 8.08 24.45
CA GLN A 5 -4.09 6.83 24.69
C GLN A 5 -3.05 5.77 25.02
N ALA A 6 -3.05 5.32 26.27
CA ALA A 6 -2.22 4.20 26.69
C ALA A 6 -2.66 2.93 25.93
N TYR A 7 -1.74 2.34 25.17
CA TYR A 7 -1.99 1.09 24.47
C TYR A 7 -1.97 -0.08 25.46
N GLN A 8 -3.15 -0.48 25.94
CA GLN A 8 -3.26 -1.56 26.94
C GLN A 8 -2.96 -2.96 26.39
N PHE A 9 -3.18 -3.19 25.08
CA PHE A 9 -3.17 -4.55 24.52
C PHE A 9 -2.25 -4.74 23.31
N ARG A 10 -2.04 -3.71 22.46
CA ARG A 10 -1.08 -3.77 21.34
C ARG A 10 -0.60 -2.38 20.93
N MET A 11 0.68 -2.28 20.58
CA MET A 11 1.21 -1.09 19.92
C MET A 11 0.64 -0.96 18.49
N PRO A 12 0.51 0.28 17.97
CA PRO A 12 0.12 0.50 16.57
C PRO A 12 1.14 -0.13 15.62
N ALA A 13 0.66 -0.62 14.47
CA ALA A 13 1.51 -1.29 13.49
C ALA A 13 2.45 -0.33 12.74
N GLY A 14 2.11 0.96 12.68
CA GLY A 14 2.84 2.00 11.96
C GLY A 14 1.93 2.77 11.01
N PHE A 15 2.45 3.24 9.89
CA PHE A 15 1.69 3.97 8.87
C PHE A 15 1.65 3.23 7.54
N ALA A 16 0.64 3.53 6.72
CA ALA A 16 0.55 2.99 5.37
C ALA A 16 1.78 3.40 4.53
N GLY A 17 2.39 2.42 3.88
CA GLY A 17 3.59 2.56 3.07
C GLY A 17 4.91 2.37 3.82
N ASP A 18 4.89 2.12 5.13
CA ASP A 18 6.09 1.84 5.89
C ASP A 18 6.62 0.43 5.60
N LEU A 19 7.91 0.34 5.30
CA LEU A 19 8.61 -0.92 5.08
C LEU A 19 8.79 -1.69 6.40
N GLN A 20 8.55 -3.00 6.36
CA GLN A 20 8.81 -3.92 7.46
C GLN A 20 9.88 -4.94 7.06
N ARG A 21 10.74 -5.33 8.00
CA ARG A 21 11.85 -6.28 7.80
C ARG A 21 12.72 -5.91 6.58
N ALA A 22 13.30 -4.70 6.63
CA ALA A 22 14.05 -4.12 5.53
C ALA A 22 15.21 -5.01 5.03
N GLU A 23 15.82 -5.80 5.90
CA GLU A 23 16.93 -6.72 5.60
C GLU A 23 16.60 -7.81 4.58
N VAL A 24 15.31 -8.14 4.38
CA VAL A 24 14.85 -9.15 3.41
C VAL A 24 14.03 -8.54 2.27
N ALA A 25 14.01 -7.22 2.16
CA ALA A 25 13.23 -6.51 1.16
C ALA A 25 13.99 -6.32 -0.16
N THR A 26 13.26 -6.38 -1.26
CA THR A 26 13.74 -5.99 -2.59
C THR A 26 12.95 -4.76 -3.02
N ILE A 27 13.65 -3.64 -3.16
CA ILE A 27 13.08 -2.33 -3.48
C ILE A 27 13.77 -1.80 -4.72
N GLU A 28 13.01 -1.22 -5.63
CA GLU A 28 13.52 -0.59 -6.83
C GLU A 28 13.06 0.87 -6.89
N THR A 29 14.00 1.75 -7.20
CA THR A 29 13.69 3.14 -7.50
C THR A 29 13.15 3.26 -8.92
N GLN A 30 12.03 3.96 -9.09
CA GLN A 30 11.33 4.11 -10.37
C GLN A 30 10.89 5.55 -10.61
N LEU A 31 10.74 5.94 -11.88
CA LEU A 31 10.29 7.28 -12.28
C LEU A 31 8.76 7.36 -12.26
N ILE A 32 8.21 8.37 -11.60
CA ILE A 32 6.78 8.66 -11.57
C ILE A 32 6.35 9.28 -12.91
N ASP A 33 5.17 8.89 -13.40
CA ASP A 33 4.52 9.63 -14.48
C ASP A 33 3.84 10.89 -13.91
N PRO A 34 4.33 12.11 -14.23
CA PRO A 34 3.74 13.34 -13.72
C PRO A 34 2.31 13.60 -14.23
N ALA A 35 1.89 12.92 -15.31
CA ALA A 35 0.52 13.03 -15.82
C ALA A 35 -0.49 12.21 -15.00
N ALA A 36 -0.02 11.18 -14.28
CA ALA A 36 -0.84 10.31 -13.46
C ALA A 36 -0.04 9.80 -12.25
N PRO A 37 0.27 10.67 -11.27
CA PRO A 37 1.05 10.27 -10.10
C PRO A 37 0.20 9.46 -9.09
N PRO A 38 0.81 8.54 -8.33
CA PRO A 38 0.17 7.90 -7.18
C PRO A 38 -0.25 8.93 -6.12
N THR A 39 -1.46 8.78 -5.56
CA THR A 39 -2.02 9.75 -4.60
C THR A 39 -1.87 9.34 -3.13
N ALA A 40 -1.38 8.13 -2.87
CA ALA A 40 -1.18 7.58 -1.54
C ALA A 40 0.06 6.68 -1.48
N PHE A 41 0.65 6.56 -0.28
CA PHE A 41 1.65 5.54 0.01
C PHE A 41 0.98 4.24 0.45
N GLY A 42 1.69 3.12 0.33
CA GLY A 42 1.18 1.80 0.70
C GLY A 42 0.03 1.35 -0.22
N VAL A 43 0.09 1.72 -1.49
CA VAL A 43 -0.86 1.28 -2.54
C VAL A 43 -0.11 0.58 -3.67
N ALA A 44 -0.79 -0.37 -4.31
CA ALA A 44 -0.31 -1.00 -5.52
C ALA A 44 -0.21 0.02 -6.67
N VAL A 45 0.82 -0.15 -7.49
CA VAL A 45 1.07 0.66 -8.69
C VAL A 45 1.38 -0.22 -9.89
N LYS A 46 1.29 0.36 -11.09
CA LYS A 46 1.61 -0.30 -12.36
C LYS A 46 2.70 0.47 -13.12
N MET A 47 3.34 -0.24 -14.05
CA MET A 47 4.32 0.32 -14.97
C MET A 47 3.66 0.60 -16.32
N VAL A 48 3.74 1.83 -16.81
CA VAL A 48 3.22 2.25 -18.11
C VAL A 48 4.31 3.06 -18.82
N ASN A 49 4.74 2.61 -19.99
CA ASN A 49 5.77 3.29 -20.80
C ASN A 49 7.05 3.63 -20.00
N GLY A 50 7.48 2.72 -19.11
CA GLY A 50 8.68 2.91 -18.28
C GLY A 50 8.51 3.89 -17.11
N LYS A 51 7.27 4.29 -16.79
CA LYS A 51 6.96 5.14 -15.63
C LYS A 51 5.89 4.51 -14.74
N ILE A 52 5.97 4.83 -13.46
CA ILE A 52 4.99 4.40 -12.46
C ILE A 52 3.73 5.24 -12.55
N GLN A 53 2.60 4.56 -12.61
CA GLN A 53 1.25 5.11 -12.51
C GLN A 53 0.46 4.38 -11.42
N PRO A 54 -0.55 5.00 -10.80
CA PRO A 54 -1.46 4.30 -9.91
C PRO A 54 -2.24 3.24 -10.68
N ILE A 55 -2.66 2.20 -9.98
CA ILE A 55 -3.78 1.38 -10.44
C ILE A 55 -5.00 2.32 -10.56
N ASN A 56 -5.63 2.37 -11.73
CA ASN A 56 -6.68 3.36 -11.99
C ASN A 56 -7.64 2.99 -13.14
N ASN A 57 -7.56 1.78 -13.68
CA ASN A 57 -8.38 1.33 -14.78
C ASN A 57 -9.11 0.05 -14.38
N ALA A 58 -10.41 -0.05 -14.69
CA ALA A 58 -11.21 -1.26 -14.44
C ALA A 58 -10.73 -2.49 -15.23
N ALA A 59 -9.90 -2.30 -16.26
CA ALA A 59 -9.22 -3.38 -16.96
C ALA A 59 -7.87 -3.79 -16.34
N ASP A 60 -7.42 -3.10 -15.29
CA ASP A 60 -6.17 -3.46 -14.62
C ASP A 60 -6.31 -4.86 -13.99
N THR A 61 -5.30 -5.70 -14.17
CA THR A 61 -5.27 -7.07 -13.63
C THR A 61 -4.15 -7.22 -12.60
N ALA A 62 -4.20 -8.29 -11.80
CA ALA A 62 -3.12 -8.59 -10.85
C ALA A 62 -1.74 -8.71 -11.51
N ALA A 63 -1.67 -9.12 -12.79
CA ALA A 63 -0.43 -9.21 -13.55
C ALA A 63 0.18 -7.84 -13.93
N LEU A 64 -0.63 -6.77 -13.94
CA LEU A 64 -0.15 -5.41 -14.19
C LEU A 64 0.38 -4.72 -12.93
N VAL A 65 0.13 -5.28 -11.75
CA VAL A 65 0.68 -4.76 -10.50
C VAL A 65 2.19 -4.92 -10.53
N TYR A 66 2.90 -3.80 -10.61
CA TYR A 66 4.35 -3.78 -10.62
C TYR A 66 4.92 -3.97 -9.22
N GLY A 67 4.26 -3.41 -8.21
CA GLY A 67 4.71 -3.46 -6.82
C GLY A 67 3.92 -2.49 -5.96
N VAL A 68 4.45 -2.18 -4.78
CA VAL A 68 3.81 -1.25 -3.83
C VAL A 68 4.63 0.02 -3.70
N ASN A 69 3.97 1.17 -3.81
CA ASN A 69 4.58 2.46 -3.60
C ASN A 69 4.88 2.68 -2.11
N LEU A 70 6.16 2.76 -1.75
CA LEU A 70 6.60 2.91 -0.37
C LEU A 70 6.79 4.37 0.01
N ARG A 71 6.66 4.64 1.31
CA ARG A 71 7.18 5.86 1.90
C ARG A 71 8.68 5.69 2.07
N ALA A 72 9.47 6.42 1.29
CA ALA A 72 10.90 6.49 1.52
C ALA A 72 11.15 7.20 2.88
N TYR A 73 11.89 6.55 3.78
CA TYR A 73 12.36 7.17 5.01
C TYR A 73 13.75 6.64 5.37
N PRO A 74 14.73 7.53 5.68
CA PRO A 74 14.67 8.99 5.60
C PRO A 74 14.76 9.50 4.15
N ILE A 75 14.11 10.64 3.85
CA ILE A 75 14.28 11.38 2.59
C ILE A 75 15.05 12.68 2.83
N GLN A 76 15.78 13.17 1.82
CA GLN A 76 16.46 14.48 1.87
C GLN A 76 15.49 15.68 1.71
N GLY A 77 14.23 15.51 2.11
CA GLY A 77 13.15 16.50 2.03
C GLY A 77 12.97 17.32 3.30
N ASN A 78 11.91 18.13 3.34
CA ASN A 78 11.55 18.90 4.53
C ASN A 78 11.10 17.94 5.65
N GLY A 79 11.73 18.05 6.83
CA GLY A 79 11.38 17.28 8.04
C GLY A 79 9.99 17.61 8.64
N THR A 80 9.07 18.15 7.84
CA THR A 80 7.72 18.59 8.24
C THR A 80 6.61 17.73 7.64
N ASP A 81 6.95 16.67 6.91
CA ASP A 81 5.95 15.76 6.34
C ASP A 81 5.10 15.12 7.44
N PRO A 82 3.75 15.25 7.39
CA PRO A 82 2.92 14.73 8.46
C PRO A 82 2.89 13.19 8.42
N LEU A 83 3.12 12.58 9.58
CA LEU A 83 3.04 11.13 9.74
C LEU A 83 1.60 10.65 9.46
N GLY A 84 1.48 9.58 8.68
CA GLY A 84 0.19 8.97 8.34
C GLY A 84 -0.69 9.72 7.34
N THR A 85 -0.39 10.97 7.00
CA THR A 85 -1.17 11.78 6.03
C THR A 85 -0.35 12.37 4.89
N SER A 86 0.98 12.20 4.92
CA SER A 86 1.83 12.53 3.77
C SER A 86 1.42 11.75 2.52
N THR A 87 1.61 12.39 1.36
CA THR A 87 1.27 11.86 0.04
C THR A 87 2.53 11.75 -0.82
N PRO A 88 2.58 10.82 -1.79
CA PRO A 88 3.73 10.69 -2.67
C PRO A 88 4.02 11.96 -3.46
N PRO A 89 5.28 12.19 -3.85
CA PRO A 89 5.60 13.28 -4.76
C PRO A 89 4.88 13.09 -6.10
N THR A 90 4.52 14.19 -6.75
CA THR A 90 3.78 14.14 -8.02
C THR A 90 4.69 13.94 -9.24
N SER A 91 6.00 13.97 -9.06
CA SER A 91 7.00 13.78 -10.11
C SER A 91 8.34 13.35 -9.51
N GLY A 92 9.28 12.96 -10.37
CA GLY A 92 10.59 12.48 -9.92
C GLY A 92 10.55 10.99 -9.59
N VAL A 93 11.40 10.56 -8.67
CA VAL A 93 11.59 9.14 -8.35
C VAL A 93 10.84 8.71 -7.10
N THR A 94 10.47 7.44 -7.04
CA THR A 94 9.87 6.81 -5.86
C THR A 94 10.36 5.38 -5.68
N ASP A 95 10.21 4.85 -4.47
CA ASP A 95 10.65 3.52 -4.11
C ASP A 95 9.50 2.53 -4.18
N ILE A 96 9.69 1.48 -4.98
CA ILE A 96 8.69 0.45 -5.19
C ILE A 96 9.14 -0.85 -4.54
N LEU A 97 8.34 -1.37 -3.62
CA LEU A 97 8.52 -2.71 -3.06
C LEU A 97 8.19 -3.75 -4.13
N LYS A 98 9.18 -4.59 -4.45
CA LYS A 98 9.02 -5.75 -5.32
C LYS A 98 8.83 -7.03 -4.53
N ARG A 99 9.44 -7.14 -3.36
CA ARG A 99 9.34 -8.28 -2.45
C ARG A 99 9.62 -7.83 -1.02
N GLY A 100 8.86 -8.31 -0.04
CA GLY A 100 9.09 -8.00 1.37
C GLY A 100 7.81 -7.88 2.16
N TYR A 101 7.86 -7.13 3.25
CA TYR A 101 6.72 -6.86 4.12
C TYR A 101 6.50 -5.35 4.22
N PHE A 102 5.25 -4.91 4.27
CA PHE A 102 4.93 -3.50 4.45
C PHE A 102 3.60 -3.31 5.17
N ASN A 103 3.43 -2.12 5.73
CA ASN A 103 2.18 -1.70 6.34
C ASN A 103 1.24 -1.09 5.30
N ALA A 104 -0.02 -1.52 5.28
CA ALA A 104 -1.08 -1.02 4.41
C ALA A 104 -2.29 -0.56 5.23
N ALA A 105 -3.04 0.40 4.71
CA ALA A 105 -4.39 0.65 5.19
C ALA A 105 -5.33 -0.43 4.65
N LEU A 106 -6.07 -1.08 5.53
CA LEU A 106 -7.09 -2.06 5.15
C LEU A 106 -8.37 -1.33 4.71
N GLY A 107 -8.77 -1.54 3.47
CA GLY A 107 -10.03 -1.06 2.92
C GLY A 107 -11.19 -2.04 3.19
N GLY A 108 -12.40 -1.50 3.18
CA GLY A 108 -13.63 -2.28 3.35
C GLY A 108 -13.90 -2.69 4.79
N THR A 109 -14.85 -3.62 4.95
CA THR A 109 -15.34 -4.07 6.27
C THR A 109 -14.91 -5.49 6.61
N ALA A 110 -14.40 -6.24 5.63
CA ALA A 110 -13.93 -7.60 5.85
C ALA A 110 -12.64 -7.58 6.69
N PRO A 111 -12.57 -8.34 7.79
CA PRO A 111 -11.35 -8.40 8.59
C PRO A 111 -10.26 -9.16 7.85
N ALA A 112 -9.03 -8.62 7.86
CA ALA A 112 -7.86 -9.38 7.42
C ALA A 112 -7.59 -10.55 8.38
N THR A 113 -7.28 -11.72 7.82
CA THR A 113 -6.90 -12.92 8.56
C THR A 113 -5.49 -13.34 8.17
N LYS A 114 -4.77 -13.99 9.09
CA LYS A 114 -3.44 -14.51 8.80
C LYS A 114 -3.50 -15.48 7.60
N SER A 115 -2.59 -15.28 6.64
CA SER A 115 -2.53 -16.01 5.38
C SER A 115 -3.75 -15.80 4.47
N GLY A 116 -4.59 -14.78 4.74
CA GLY A 116 -5.75 -14.44 3.92
C GLY A 116 -5.35 -13.83 2.58
N THR A 117 -6.20 -14.04 1.57
CA THR A 117 -6.03 -13.51 0.22
C THR A 117 -6.09 -11.98 0.22
N VAL A 118 -5.11 -11.35 -0.43
CA VAL A 118 -5.07 -9.90 -0.63
C VAL A 118 -5.78 -9.54 -1.93
N TYR A 119 -6.67 -8.56 -1.86
CA TYR A 119 -7.33 -7.99 -3.03
C TYR A 119 -6.84 -6.56 -3.25
N VAL A 120 -6.61 -6.18 -4.50
CA VAL A 120 -6.27 -4.79 -4.89
C VAL A 120 -7.48 -4.15 -5.55
N ARG A 121 -7.85 -2.94 -5.11
CA ARG A 121 -8.91 -2.16 -5.75
C ARG A 121 -8.45 -1.56 -7.08
N ILE A 122 -9.20 -1.85 -8.14
CA ILE A 122 -8.92 -1.41 -9.52
C ILE A 122 -9.96 -0.42 -10.06
N ALA A 123 -11.16 -0.35 -9.45
CA ALA A 123 -12.23 0.54 -9.88
C ALA A 123 -13.07 1.05 -8.70
N ALA A 124 -14.00 1.97 -8.99
CA ALA A 124 -14.97 2.53 -8.04
C ALA A 124 -14.32 2.98 -6.72
N ALA A 125 -13.38 3.92 -6.79
CA ALA A 125 -12.76 4.50 -5.61
C ALA A 125 -13.82 5.02 -4.61
N ALA A 126 -13.59 4.82 -3.32
CA ALA A 126 -14.46 5.32 -2.26
C ALA A 126 -13.65 5.77 -1.04
N ALA A 127 -14.29 6.43 -0.08
CA ALA A 127 -13.66 6.80 1.18
C ALA A 127 -13.09 5.55 1.89
N GLY A 128 -11.80 5.57 2.22
CA GLY A 128 -11.10 4.41 2.80
C GLY A 128 -10.84 3.26 1.82
N LYS A 129 -11.20 3.41 0.54
CA LYS A 129 -10.95 2.45 -0.54
C LYS A 129 -10.34 3.16 -1.76
N PRO A 130 -9.11 3.69 -1.65
CA PRO A 130 -8.43 4.30 -2.80
C PRO A 130 -8.13 3.22 -3.87
N LEU A 131 -7.98 3.66 -5.12
CA LEU A 131 -7.47 2.77 -6.18
C LEU A 131 -6.03 2.36 -5.85
N GLY A 132 -5.70 1.10 -6.11
CA GLY A 132 -4.46 0.48 -5.63
C GLY A 132 -4.47 0.11 -4.14
N GLY A 133 -5.52 0.47 -3.39
CA GLY A 133 -5.69 0.08 -1.99
C GLY A 133 -5.94 -1.43 -1.82
N PHE A 134 -5.75 -1.92 -0.60
CA PHE A 134 -5.82 -3.35 -0.28
C PHE A 134 -7.09 -3.70 0.51
N GLU A 135 -7.75 -4.79 0.15
CA GLU A 135 -8.97 -5.29 0.79
C GLU A 135 -8.82 -6.78 1.14
N ALA A 136 -9.51 -7.24 2.19
CA ALA A 136 -9.49 -8.64 2.64
C ALA A 136 -10.60 -9.51 2.03
N ALA A 137 -11.43 -8.93 1.15
CA ALA A 137 -12.46 -9.64 0.41
C ALA A 137 -12.65 -9.01 -0.97
N ALA A 138 -13.16 -9.80 -1.91
CA ALA A 138 -13.54 -9.29 -3.23
C ALA A 138 -14.74 -8.33 -3.13
N ASP A 139 -14.72 -7.27 -3.94
CA ASP A 139 -15.83 -6.35 -4.17
C ASP A 139 -16.21 -6.38 -5.65
N GLY A 140 -16.84 -7.49 -6.07
CA GLY A 140 -17.26 -7.72 -7.45
C GLY A 140 -16.12 -7.53 -8.46
N THR A 141 -16.35 -6.70 -9.47
CA THR A 141 -15.35 -6.33 -10.50
C THR A 141 -14.47 -5.15 -10.09
N ASN A 142 -14.64 -4.61 -8.88
CA ASN A 142 -13.86 -3.45 -8.41
C ASN A 142 -12.51 -3.85 -7.84
N THR A 143 -12.28 -5.14 -7.59
CA THR A 143 -11.07 -5.67 -7.00
C THR A 143 -10.53 -6.86 -7.78
N VAL A 144 -9.22 -7.02 -7.79
CA VAL A 144 -8.54 -8.21 -8.31
C VAL A 144 -7.85 -8.96 -7.17
N ALA A 145 -7.93 -10.28 -7.19
CA ALA A 145 -7.19 -11.12 -6.24
C ALA A 145 -5.71 -11.13 -6.63
N MET A 146 -4.83 -10.87 -5.66
CA MET A 146 -3.39 -11.00 -5.84
C MET A 146 -2.98 -12.47 -5.81
N PRO A 147 -1.82 -12.83 -6.41
CA PRO A 147 -1.32 -14.20 -6.39
C PRO A 147 -1.04 -14.68 -4.96
N SER A 148 -0.95 -16.00 -4.75
CA SER A 148 -0.85 -16.61 -3.42
C SER A 148 0.42 -16.27 -2.62
N ASN A 149 1.44 -15.73 -3.27
CA ASN A 149 2.64 -15.19 -2.63
C ASN A 149 2.42 -13.76 -2.07
N TRP A 150 1.17 -13.28 -2.07
CA TRP A 150 0.71 -12.11 -1.33
C TRP A 150 -0.27 -12.57 -0.24
N TYR A 151 -0.02 -12.18 1.00
CA TYR A 151 -0.89 -12.56 2.11
C TYR A 151 -0.80 -11.59 3.28
N PHE A 152 -1.88 -11.48 4.05
CA PHE A 152 -1.88 -10.74 5.31
C PHE A 152 -1.14 -11.54 6.40
N THR A 153 -0.29 -10.87 7.19
CA THR A 153 0.42 -11.55 8.29
C THR A 153 -0.43 -11.64 9.56
N GLY A 154 -1.54 -10.90 9.63
CA GLY A 154 -2.49 -10.90 10.73
C GLY A 154 -3.61 -9.87 10.58
N PRO A 155 -4.45 -9.70 11.62
CA PRO A 155 -5.55 -8.74 11.60
C PRO A 155 -5.06 -7.29 11.74
N ALA A 156 -5.89 -6.37 11.26
CA ALA A 156 -5.67 -4.93 11.40
C ALA A 156 -5.54 -4.52 12.88
N ASP A 157 -4.79 -3.45 13.13
CA ASP A 157 -4.79 -2.77 14.42
C ASP A 157 -6.01 -1.85 14.60
N ALA A 158 -6.07 -1.13 15.73
CA ALA A 158 -7.17 -0.22 16.04
C ALA A 158 -7.27 0.98 15.07
N TYR A 159 -6.25 1.23 14.26
CA TYR A 159 -6.20 2.30 13.26
C TYR A 159 -6.44 1.78 11.83
N GLY A 160 -6.77 0.49 11.68
CA GLY A 160 -7.02 -0.11 10.38
C GLY A 160 -5.75 -0.42 9.58
N ILE A 161 -4.58 -0.47 10.24
CA ILE A 161 -3.32 -0.81 9.57
C ILE A 161 -3.07 -2.31 9.69
N VAL A 162 -2.74 -2.92 8.54
CA VAL A 162 -2.36 -4.33 8.39
C VAL A 162 -0.95 -4.44 7.86
N GLU A 163 -0.28 -5.55 8.15
CA GLU A 163 0.97 -5.92 7.47
C GLU A 163 0.68 -6.96 6.38
N ILE A 164 1.23 -6.72 5.19
CA ILE A 164 1.11 -7.59 4.01
C ILE A 164 2.49 -8.07 3.60
N ALA A 165 2.60 -9.37 3.35
CA ALA A 165 3.73 -9.98 2.67
C ALA A 165 3.51 -9.89 1.15
N VAL A 166 4.55 -9.49 0.42
CA VAL A 166 4.56 -9.30 -1.02
C VAL A 166 5.63 -10.18 -1.63
N ASN A 167 5.23 -11.07 -2.54
CA ASN A 167 6.12 -12.00 -3.25
C ASN A 167 7.05 -12.80 -2.33
N ILE A 168 6.53 -13.20 -1.16
CA ILE A 168 7.23 -14.03 -0.16
C ILE A 168 6.97 -15.52 -0.41
#